data_AF-A0A929ZBD8-F1
#
_entry.id   AF-A0A929ZBD8-F1
#
_cell.length_a   1.000
_cell.length_b   1.000
_cell.length_c   1.000
_cell.angle_alpha   90.00
_cell.angle_beta   90.00
_cell.angle_gamma   90.00
#
_symmetry.space_group_name_H-M   'P 1'
#
loop_
_entity.id
_entity.type
_entity.pdbx_description
1 polymer ?
#
loop_
_entity_poly.entity_id
_entity_poly.type
_entity_poly.pdbx_seq_one_letter_code
_entity_poly.pdbx_strand_id
1 'polypeptide(L)' 'MTNYSGYVEHSDFYIAPQSYQDAFDFLCQLAVESEENMFYIGKIVEYIDGFELEDVVEFRWNEDRGAWVQYDHR' A
#
# COMPACT_ATOMS: atom_id res chain seq x y z
N MET A 1 -15.02 2.91 -7.95
CA MET A 1 -15.11 2.13 -6.71
C MET A 1 -13.82 2.35 -5.95
N THR A 2 -13.90 3.03 -4.81
CA THR A 2 -12.79 3.29 -3.88
C THR A 2 -12.66 2.09 -2.96
N ASN A 3 -12.02 1.03 -3.46
CA ASN A 3 -11.96 -0.26 -2.77
C ASN A 3 -10.51 -0.67 -2.49
N TYR A 4 -9.58 0.27 -2.48
CA TYR A 4 -8.18 0.00 -2.15
C TYR A 4 -7.76 0.81 -0.93
N SER A 5 -6.97 0.16 -0.08
CA SER A 5 -6.26 0.77 1.02
C SER A 5 -4.91 0.06 1.16
N GLY A 6 -4.13 0.45 2.14
CA GLY A 6 -2.76 0.01 2.31
C GLY A 6 -2.11 0.66 3.51
N TYR A 7 -0.85 0.31 3.72
CA TYR A 7 -0.04 0.75 4.84
C TYR A 7 1.44 0.72 4.45
N VAL A 8 2.22 1.58 5.10
CA VAL A 8 3.69 1.56 4.98
C VAL A 8 4.24 0.58 6.03
N GLU A 9 5.41 0.02 5.77
CA GLU A 9 6.12 -0.79 6.78
C GLU A 9 6.16 -0.05 8.14
N HIS A 10 5.95 -0.80 9.23
CA HIS A 10 5.85 -0.27 10.61
C HIS A 10 4.68 0.69 10.91
N SER A 11 3.71 0.86 10.01
CA SER A 11 2.49 1.63 10.30
C SER A 11 1.45 0.78 11.04
N ASP A 12 0.88 1.33 12.12
CA ASP A 12 -0.23 0.73 12.87
C ASP A 12 -1.61 0.95 12.23
N PHE A 13 -1.69 1.72 11.13
CA PHE A 13 -2.95 2.16 10.53
C PHE A 13 -3.00 1.94 9.02
N TYR A 14 -4.20 1.63 8.54
CA TYR A 14 -4.52 1.68 7.12
C TYR A 14 -4.86 3.11 6.68
N ILE A 15 -4.48 3.46 5.45
CA ILE A 15 -4.94 4.71 4.84
C ILE A 15 -6.45 4.65 4.55
N ALA A 16 -7.07 5.81 4.36
CA ALA A 16 -8.47 5.86 3.98
C ALA A 16 -8.72 5.14 2.62
N PRO A 17 -9.86 4.44 2.46
CA PRO A 17 -10.24 3.81 1.19
C PRO A 17 -10.26 4.78 0.02
N GLN A 18 -9.56 4.44 -1.06
CA GLN A 18 -9.52 5.25 -2.28
C GLN A 18 -9.36 4.41 -3.55
N SER A 19 -9.17 5.05 -4.71
CA SER A 19 -8.87 4.33 -5.95
C SER A 19 -7.49 3.68 -5.86
N TYR A 20 -7.21 2.67 -6.67
CA TYR A 20 -5.89 2.02 -6.68
C TYR A 20 -4.76 3.03 -6.93
N GLN A 21 -4.92 3.92 -7.92
CA GLN A 21 -3.88 4.90 -8.27
C GLN A 21 -3.68 5.91 -7.16
N ASP A 22 -4.77 6.42 -6.56
CA ASP A 22 -4.66 7.36 -5.45
C ASP A 22 -4.01 6.69 -4.22
N ALA A 23 -4.35 5.43 -3.92
CA ALA A 23 -3.73 4.63 -2.86
C ALA A 23 -2.23 4.47 -3.09
N PHE A 24 -1.86 4.13 -4.32
CA PHE A 24 -0.47 3.98 -4.72
C PHE A 24 0.32 5.28 -4.59
N ASP A 25 -0.18 6.39 -5.15
CA ASP A 25 0.52 7.67 -5.11
C ASP A 25 0.67 8.18 -3.67
N PHE A 26 -0.38 8.03 -2.86
CA PHE A 26 -0.34 8.40 -1.44
C PHE A 26 0.66 7.55 -0.65
N LEU A 27 0.70 6.23 -0.86
CA LEU A 27 1.63 5.35 -0.16
C LEU A 27 3.08 5.55 -0.59
N CYS A 28 3.32 5.87 -1.86
CA CYS A 28 4.65 6.30 -2.32
C CYS A 28 5.12 7.53 -1.54
N GLN A 29 4.26 8.54 -1.41
CA GLN A 29 4.58 9.75 -0.65
C GLN A 29 4.78 9.44 0.83
N LEU A 30 3.85 8.70 1.45
CA LEU A 30 3.90 8.37 2.87
C LEU A 30 5.15 7.55 3.22
N ALA A 31 5.56 6.61 2.36
CA ALA A 31 6.78 5.83 2.58
C ALA A 31 8.03 6.72 2.56
N VAL A 32 8.14 7.65 1.60
CA VAL A 32 9.24 8.62 1.56
C VAL A 32 9.25 9.53 2.80
N GLU A 33 8.09 10.05 3.20
CA GLU A 33 7.96 10.91 4.39
C GLU A 33 8.24 10.18 5.71
N SER A 34 8.05 8.85 5.72
CA SER A 34 8.30 8.00 6.88
C SER A 34 9.70 7.37 6.88
N GLU A 35 10.55 7.68 5.89
CA GLU A 35 11.87 7.05 5.69
C GLU A 35 11.82 5.53 5.47
N GLU A 36 10.70 5.03 4.96
CA GLU A 36 10.45 3.60 4.70
C GLU A 36 10.68 3.28 3.22
N ASN A 37 11.17 2.08 2.94
CA ASN A 37 11.49 1.63 1.58
C ASN A 37 10.48 0.60 1.03
N MET A 38 9.36 0.43 1.73
CA MET A 38 8.35 -0.59 1.41
C MET A 38 6.96 -0.19 1.89
N PHE A 39 5.95 -0.54 1.09
CA PHE A 39 4.54 -0.40 1.46
C PHE A 39 3.68 -1.50 0.83
N TYR A 40 2.44 -1.60 1.28
CA TYR A 40 1.48 -2.62 0.88
C TYR A 40 0.18 -1.98 0.41
N ILE A 41 -0.41 -2.52 -0.67
CA ILE A 41 -1.74 -2.14 -1.18
C ILE A 41 -2.60 -3.38 -1.30
N GLY A 42 -3.84 -3.33 -0.81
CA GLY A 42 -4.80 -4.41 -0.99
C GLY A 42 -6.21 -3.90 -1.28
N LYS A 43 -7.06 -4.82 -1.73
CA LYS A 43 -8.49 -4.58 -1.88
C LYS A 43 -9.16 -4.67 -0.52
N ILE A 44 -10.07 -3.76 -0.26
CA ILE A 44 -10.87 -3.76 0.95
C ILE A 44 -11.98 -4.80 0.83
N VAL A 45 -12.05 -5.66 1.84
CA VAL A 45 -13.17 -6.57 2.06
C VAL A 45 -13.81 -6.22 3.40
N GLU A 46 -15.05 -5.73 3.34
CA GLU A 46 -15.81 -5.29 4.51
C GLU A 46 -16.48 -6.45 5.23
N TYR A 47 -16.44 -6.41 6.56
CA TYR A 47 -17.10 -7.31 7.49
C TYR A 47 -17.94 -6.51 8.48
N ILE A 48 -18.73 -7.20 9.32
CA ILE A 48 -19.60 -6.55 10.32
C ILE A 48 -18.79 -5.69 11.31
N ASP A 49 -17.56 -6.10 11.62
CA ASP A 49 -16.72 -5.49 12.67
C ASP A 49 -15.53 -4.69 12.12
N GLY A 50 -15.45 -4.44 10.80
CA GLY A 50 -14.32 -3.72 10.19
C GLY A 50 -14.07 -4.12 8.74
N PHE A 51 -12.81 -4.04 8.31
CA PHE A 51 -12.39 -4.54 7.01
C PHE A 51 -11.01 -5.17 7.09
N GLU A 52 -10.73 -6.03 6.11
CA GLU A 52 -9.39 -6.58 5.87
C GLU A 52 -8.92 -6.22 4.46
N LEU A 53 -7.62 -6.41 4.22
CA LEU A 53 -7.03 -6.29 2.90
C LEU A 53 -6.85 -7.67 2.27
N GLU A 54 -7.48 -7.88 1.11
CA GLU A 54 -7.23 -9.02 0.22
C GLU A 54 -6.39 -8.63 -0.99
N ASP A 55 -5.86 -9.61 -1.71
CA ASP A 55 -4.97 -9.40 -2.87
C ASP A 55 -3.83 -8.43 -2.56
N VAL A 56 -3.24 -8.53 -1.35
CA VAL A 56 -2.20 -7.59 -0.90
C VAL A 56 -0.96 -7.72 -1.76
N VAL A 57 -0.53 -6.58 -2.29
CA VAL A 57 0.66 -6.41 -3.10
C VAL A 57 1.68 -5.60 -2.33
N GLU A 58 2.92 -6.09 -2.29
CA GLU A 58 4.07 -5.43 -1.71
C GLU A 58 4.81 -4.63 -2.77
N PHE A 59 5.17 -3.39 -2.45
CA PHE A 59 6.03 -2.55 -3.29
C PHE A 59 7.29 -2.19 -2.52
N ARG A 60 8.45 -2.33 -3.18
CA ARG A 60 9.75 -1.91 -2.63
C ARG A 60 10.39 -0.86 -3.50
N TRP A 61 11.13 0.07 -2.88
CA TRP A 61 11.95 1.02 -3.62
C TRP A 61 13.12 0.29 -4.28
N ASN A 62 13.26 0.43 -5.60
CA ASN A 62 14.40 -0.07 -6.34
C ASN A 62 15.34 1.09 -6.69
N GLU A 63 16.50 1.14 -6.03
CA GLU A 63 17.49 2.20 -6.24
C GLU A 63 18.03 2.25 -7.67
N ASP A 64 18.29 1.09 -8.28
CA ASP A 64 18.82 1.00 -9.65
C ASP A 64 17.87 1.58 -10.70
N ARG A 65 16.56 1.46 -10.47
CA ARG A 65 15.50 1.94 -11.36
C ARG A 65 14.99 3.32 -10.97
N GLY A 66 15.29 3.79 -9.75
CA GLY A 66 14.69 4.99 -9.18
C GLY A 66 13.16 4.92 -9.17
N ALA A 67 12.60 3.75 -8.85
CA ALA A 67 11.16 3.51 -8.93
C ALA A 67 10.69 2.48 -7.90
N TRP A 68 9.43 2.63 -7.46
CA TRP A 68 8.71 1.61 -6.72
C TRP A 68 8.38 0.44 -7.63
N VAL A 69 8.76 -0.77 -7.23
CA VAL A 69 8.50 -2.00 -7.98
C VAL A 69 7.67 -2.94 -7.14
N GLN A 70 6.66 -3.55 -7.78
CA GLN A 70 5.92 -4.65 -7.18
C GLN A 70 6.88 -5.80 -6.92
N TYR A 71 6.93 -6.27 -5.68
CA TYR A 71 7.71 -7.43 -5.27
C TYR A 71 6.85 -8.68 -5.43
N ASP A 72 7.30 -9.60 -6.29
CA ASP A 72 6.69 -10.93 -6.46
C ASP A 72 7.57 -11.94 -5.71
N HIS A 73 7.02 -12.64 -4.71
CA HIS A 73 7.74 -13.64 -3.90
C HIS A 73 8.00 -14.97 -4.65
N ARG A 74 7.92 -14.96 -5.99
CA ARG A 74 8.00 -16.16 -6.85
C ARG A 74 9.40 -16.48 -7.34
#